data_AF-A0A9D9L428-F1
#
_entry.id   AF-A0A9D9L428-F1
#
_cell.length_a   1.000
_cell.length_b   1.000
_cell.length_c   1.000
_cell.angle_alpha   90.00
_cell.angle_beta   90.00
_cell.angle_gamma   90.00
#
_symmetry.space_group_name_H-M   'P 1'
#
loop_
_entity.id
_entity.type
_entity.pdbx_description
1 polymer ?
#
loop_
_entity_poly.entity_id
_entity_poly.type
_entity_poly.pdbx_seq_one_letter_code
_entity_poly.pdbx_strand_id
1 'polypeptide(L)'
;MYKHICQLCGMEFESPSSRAKYCIYCRDKAQVLRNKAYKEKKQAGEAVAIGSEQVCSLCGKTYTVTAGSQKYCKECQGKQARSKKISSNAQYAKANYKTLKLYVSAEERDAIKAYAESLGMSVNKLMLTALEEYRKQH
;
A
#
# COMPACT_ATOMS: atom_id res chain seq x y z
N MET A 1 2.41 17.66 -13.02
CA MET A 1 1.49 18.09 -11.95
C MET A 1 0.19 17.31 -12.07
N TYR A 2 -0.50 17.05 -10.96
CA TYR A 2 -1.79 16.36 -10.94
C TYR A 2 -2.93 17.38 -10.76
N LYS A 3 -3.98 17.25 -11.55
CA LYS A 3 -5.21 18.04 -11.43
C LYS A 3 -6.15 17.40 -10.41
N HIS A 4 -6.62 18.18 -9.46
CA HIS A 4 -7.50 17.75 -8.37
C HIS A 4 -8.66 18.72 -8.20
N ILE A 5 -9.79 18.21 -7.69
CA ILE A 5 -10.95 19.01 -7.29
C ILE A 5 -10.92 19.17 -5.78
N CYS A 6 -11.03 20.41 -5.28
CA CYS A 6 -11.03 20.67 -3.85
C CYS A 6 -12.31 20.16 -3.20
N GLN A 7 -12.18 19.32 -2.16
CA GLN A 7 -13.33 18.75 -1.44
C GLN A 7 -14.13 19.76 -0.59
N LEU A 8 -13.63 20.99 -0.41
CA LEU A 8 -14.31 22.04 0.37
C LEU A 8 -15.01 23.07 -0.51
N CYS A 9 -14.35 23.56 -1.56
CA CYS A 9 -14.88 24.62 -2.42
C CYS A 9 -15.17 24.18 -3.86
N GLY A 10 -14.86 22.94 -4.23
CA GLY A 10 -15.10 22.42 -5.58
C GLY A 10 -14.17 22.95 -6.67
N MET A 11 -13.23 23.85 -6.36
CA MET A 11 -12.33 24.40 -7.38
C MET A 11 -11.33 23.35 -7.88
N GLU A 12 -11.03 23.40 -9.18
CA GLU A 12 -9.90 22.66 -9.75
C GLU A 12 -8.58 23.33 -9.38
N PHE A 13 -7.58 22.53 -9.01
CA PHE A 13 -6.25 23.01 -8.69
C PHE A 13 -5.18 21.98 -9.06
N GLU A 14 -3.96 22.47 -9.29
CA GLU A 14 -2.81 21.63 -9.59
C GLU A 14 -1.95 21.43 -8.35
N SER A 15 -1.48 20.20 -8.15
CA SER A 15 -0.58 19.86 -7.06
C SER A 15 0.54 18.92 -7.51
N PRO A 16 1.75 19.02 -6.94
CA PRO A 16 2.77 17.99 -7.10
C PRO A 16 2.35 16.64 -6.51
N SER A 17 1.45 16.64 -5.51
CA SER A 17 0.97 15.42 -4.87
C SER A 17 -0.20 14.81 -5.61
N SER A 18 -0.16 13.51 -5.89
CA SER A 18 -1.29 12.74 -6.42
C SER A 18 -2.42 12.52 -5.41
N ARG A 19 -2.24 12.92 -4.15
CA ARG A 19 -3.21 12.72 -3.05
C ARG A 19 -3.74 14.03 -2.46
N ALA A 20 -3.58 15.14 -3.17
CA ALA A 20 -4.04 16.44 -2.68
C ALA A 20 -5.58 16.51 -2.65
N LYS A 21 -6.15 16.91 -1.51
CA LYS A 21 -7.61 16.99 -1.30
C LYS A 21 -8.16 18.41 -1.23
N TYR A 22 -7.32 19.37 -0.87
CA TYR A 22 -7.70 20.75 -0.64
C TYR A 22 -6.75 21.69 -1.39
N CYS A 23 -7.33 22.74 -1.97
CA CYS A 23 -6.54 23.83 -2.56
C CYS A 23 -5.78 24.60 -1.47
N ILE A 24 -4.85 25.46 -1.90
CA ILE A 24 -4.02 26.28 -1.01
C ILE A 24 -4.86 27.15 -0.05
N TYR A 25 -6.01 27.65 -0.51
CA TYR A 25 -6.88 28.53 0.27
C TYR A 25 -7.77 27.79 1.27
N CYS A 26 -8.08 26.51 1.01
CA CYS A 26 -8.99 25.72 1.85
C CYS A 26 -8.25 24.80 2.82
N ARG A 27 -6.93 24.68 2.72
CA ARG A 27 -6.13 23.79 3.59
C ARG A 27 -6.26 24.18 5.07
N ASP A 28 -6.20 25.47 5.38
CA ASP A 28 -6.29 25.97 6.77
C ASP A 28 -7.72 25.84 7.32
N LYS A 29 -8.72 26.12 6.49
CA LYS A 29 -10.14 25.89 6.84
C LYS A 29 -10.38 24.42 7.18
N ALA A 30 -9.83 23.51 6.38
CA ALA A 30 -9.91 22.07 6.65
C ALA A 30 -9.24 21.68 7.98
N GLN A 31 -8.13 22.33 8.33
CA GLN A 31 -7.44 22.09 9.60
C GLN A 31 -8.27 22.56 10.80
N VAL A 32 -8.88 23.75 10.71
CA VAL A 32 -9.78 24.27 11.76
C VAL A 32 -10.98 23.35 11.97
N LEU A 33 -11.62 22.89 10.88
CA LEU A 33 -12.75 21.96 10.96
C LEU A 33 -12.36 20.63 11.62
N ARG A 34 -11.18 20.07 11.29
CA ARG A 34 -10.66 18.86 11.94
C ARG A 34 -10.43 19.06 13.44
N ASN A 35 -9.86 20.18 13.83
CA ASN A 35 -9.59 20.49 15.24
C ASN A 35 -10.91 20.66 16.03
N LYS A 36 -11.91 21.31 15.43
CA LYS A 36 -13.24 21.44 16.02
C LYS A 36 -13.89 20.07 16.25
N ALA A 37 -13.92 19.22 15.22
CA ALA A 37 -14.46 17.87 15.33
C ALA A 37 -13.72 17.02 16.38
N TYR A 38 -12.39 17.18 16.51
CA TYR A 38 -11.62 16.51 17.56
C TYR A 38 -12.01 16.99 18.96
N LYS A 39 -12.19 18.31 19.15
CA LYS A 39 -12.62 18.90 20.42
C LYS A 39 -14.02 18.43 20.81
N GLU A 40 -14.96 18.38 19.86
CA GLU A 40 -16.33 17.89 20.06
C GLU A 40 -16.33 16.40 20.47
N LYS A 41 -15.56 15.55 19.78
CA LYS A 41 -15.40 14.13 20.17
C LYS A 41 -14.80 13.94 21.56
N LYS A 42 -13.85 14.80 21.94
CA LYS A 42 -13.26 14.77 23.29
C LYS A 42 -14.29 15.19 24.35
N GLN A 43 -15.13 16.18 24.06
CA GLN A 43 -16.18 16.65 24.97
C GLN A 43 -17.32 15.63 25.11
N ALA A 44 -17.67 14.91 24.04
CA ALA A 44 -18.69 13.88 24.04
C ALA A 44 -18.29 12.59 24.77
N GLY A 45 -17.04 12.45 25.23
CA GLY A 45 -16.55 11.24 25.91
C GLY A 45 -16.37 10.02 25.00
N GLU A 46 -16.64 10.13 23.69
CA GLU A 46 -16.43 9.06 22.69
C GLU A 46 -14.96 8.84 22.35
N ALA A 47 -14.08 9.71 22.82
CA ALA A 47 -12.64 9.58 22.60
C ALA A 47 -12.08 8.42 23.45
N VAL A 48 -11.71 7.34 22.78
CA VAL A 48 -11.06 6.18 23.41
C VAL A 48 -9.77 6.64 24.10
N ALA A 49 -9.76 6.60 25.43
CA ALA A 49 -8.59 6.95 26.21
C ALA A 49 -7.49 5.91 25.97
N ILE A 50 -6.26 6.40 25.76
CA ILE A 50 -5.07 5.56 25.76
C ILE A 50 -4.94 4.96 27.17
N GLY A 51 -4.86 3.63 27.26
CA GLY A 51 -4.90 2.89 28.52
C GLY A 51 -6.24 2.23 28.85
N SER A 52 -7.32 2.55 28.12
CA SER A 52 -8.61 1.85 28.29
C SER A 52 -8.58 0.42 27.74
N GLU A 53 -9.41 -0.46 28.32
CA GLU A 53 -9.66 -1.78 27.77
C GLU A 53 -10.73 -1.71 26.68
N GLN A 54 -10.46 -2.34 25.54
CA GLN A 54 -11.38 -2.43 24.40
C GLN A 54 -11.46 -3.86 23.90
N VAL A 55 -12.57 -4.23 23.27
CA VAL A 55 -12.77 -5.56 22.71
C VAL A 55 -12.37 -5.56 21.23
N CYS A 56 -11.50 -6.50 20.83
CA CYS A 56 -11.08 -6.64 19.45
C CYS A 56 -12.20 -7.20 18.59
N SER A 57 -12.66 -6.44 17.59
CA SER A 57 -13.71 -6.88 16.64
C SER A 57 -13.31 -8.08 15.75
N LEU A 58 -12.01 -8.43 15.68
CA LEU A 58 -11.52 -9.57 14.89
C LEU A 58 -11.39 -10.87 15.67
N CYS A 59 -11.14 -10.80 16.98
CA CYS A 59 -10.89 -12.00 17.80
C CYS A 59 -11.67 -12.07 19.11
N GLY A 60 -12.47 -11.04 19.44
CA GLY A 60 -13.27 -10.96 20.65
C GLY A 60 -12.48 -10.77 21.95
N LYS A 61 -11.14 -10.77 21.92
CA LYS A 61 -10.32 -10.57 23.12
C LYS A 61 -10.28 -9.10 23.55
N THR A 62 -10.29 -8.87 24.86
CA THR A 62 -9.99 -7.56 25.45
C THR A 62 -8.53 -7.20 25.21
N TYR A 63 -8.25 -5.92 24.99
CA TYR A 63 -6.90 -5.40 24.81
C TYR A 63 -6.80 -3.97 25.34
N THR A 64 -5.64 -3.63 25.88
CA THR A 64 -5.33 -2.26 26.28
C THR A 64 -4.99 -1.41 25.06
N VAL A 65 -5.66 -0.27 24.93
CA VAL A 65 -5.44 0.68 23.83
C VAL A 65 -4.13 1.43 24.07
N THR A 66 -3.11 1.13 23.27
CA THR A 66 -1.80 1.81 23.38
C THR A 66 -1.67 3.01 22.45
N ALA A 67 -2.53 3.12 21.42
CA ALA A 67 -2.55 4.23 20.48
C ALA A 67 -3.98 4.65 20.18
N GLY A 68 -4.25 5.95 20.04
CA GLY A 68 -5.61 6.46 19.79
C GLY A 68 -6.26 5.99 18.48
N SER A 69 -5.48 5.46 17.54
CA SER A 69 -5.97 4.87 16.28
C SER A 69 -6.06 3.34 16.30
N GLN A 70 -5.82 2.70 17.44
CA GLN A 70 -5.79 1.24 17.59
C GLN A 70 -7.21 0.65 17.61
N LYS A 71 -7.62 0.05 16.49
CA LYS A 71 -8.93 -0.61 16.32
C LYS A 71 -8.95 -2.10 16.68
N TYR A 72 -7.78 -2.72 16.78
CA TYR A 72 -7.60 -4.16 16.99
C TYR A 72 -6.45 -4.42 17.96
N CYS A 73 -6.42 -5.60 18.59
CA CYS A 73 -5.27 -6.03 19.37
C CYS A 73 -4.00 -6.16 18.49
N LYS A 74 -2.81 -6.09 19.10
CA LYS A 74 -1.52 -6.10 18.37
C LYS A 74 -1.37 -7.30 17.41
N GLU A 75 -1.81 -8.48 17.83
CA GLU A 75 -1.77 -9.68 16.99
C GLU A 75 -2.63 -9.55 15.73
N CYS A 76 -3.86 -9.04 15.88
CA CYS A 76 -4.80 -8.84 14.78
C CYS A 76 -4.40 -7.67 13.87
N GLN A 77 -3.73 -6.64 14.41
CA GLN A 77 -3.15 -5.56 13.59
C GLN A 77 -2.13 -6.11 12.60
N GLY A 78 -1.22 -6.97 13.06
CA GLY A 78 -0.22 -7.60 12.19
C GLY A 78 -0.86 -8.42 11.07
N LYS A 79 -1.86 -9.25 11.42
CA LYS A 79 -2.62 -10.05 10.44
C LYS A 79 -3.34 -9.18 9.41
N GLN A 80 -4.03 -8.12 9.83
CA GLN A 80 -4.74 -7.24 8.91
C GLN A 80 -3.78 -6.45 8.00
N ALA A 81 -2.69 -5.93 8.56
CA ALA A 81 -1.68 -5.21 7.79
C ALA A 81 -1.05 -6.11 6.72
N ARG A 82 -0.73 -7.36 7.06
CA ARG A 82 -0.20 -8.34 6.11
C ARG A 82 -1.20 -8.67 5.01
N SER A 83 -2.47 -8.90 5.36
CA SER A 83 -3.54 -9.17 4.38
C SER A 83 -3.72 -8.02 3.38
N LYS A 84 -3.77 -6.77 3.85
CA LYS A 84 -3.85 -5.58 2.97
C LYS A 84 -2.63 -5.43 2.04
N LYS A 85 -1.43 -5.77 2.52
CA LYS A 85 -0.22 -5.78 1.69
C LYS A 85 -0.29 -6.85 0.60
N ILE A 86 -0.76 -8.05 0.92
CA ILE A 86 -0.91 -9.13 -0.06
C ILE A 86 -1.91 -8.73 -1.15
N SER A 87 -3.07 -8.19 -0.78
CA SER A 87 -4.10 -7.81 -1.76
C SER A 87 -3.63 -6.67 -2.67
N SER A 88 -3.02 -5.62 -2.10
CA SER A 88 -2.46 -4.52 -2.89
C SER A 88 -1.33 -4.96 -3.81
N ASN A 89 -0.41 -5.82 -3.34
CA ASN A 89 0.66 -6.37 -4.17
C ASN A 89 0.12 -7.25 -5.30
N ALA A 90 -0.91 -8.06 -5.04
CA ALA A 90 -1.55 -8.88 -6.07
C ALA A 90 -2.24 -8.03 -7.15
N GLN A 91 -2.96 -6.97 -6.74
CA GLN A 91 -3.56 -6.01 -7.66
C GLN A 91 -2.50 -5.29 -8.50
N TYR A 92 -1.42 -4.83 -7.86
CA TYR A 92 -0.29 -4.21 -8.54
C TYR A 92 0.36 -5.16 -9.55
N ALA A 93 0.60 -6.41 -9.16
CA ALA A 93 1.21 -7.41 -10.04
C ALA A 93 0.33 -7.66 -11.28
N LYS A 94 -0.98 -7.81 -11.09
CA LYS A 94 -1.94 -8.03 -12.19
C LYS A 94 -2.05 -6.83 -13.14
N ALA A 95 -1.92 -5.61 -12.63
CA ALA A 95 -2.03 -4.40 -13.44
C ALA A 95 -0.77 -4.11 -14.26
N ASN A 96 0.41 -4.44 -13.72
CA ASN A 96 1.69 -4.03 -14.32
C ASN A 96 2.41 -5.15 -15.07
N TYR A 97 2.13 -6.42 -14.76
CA TYR A 97 2.86 -7.55 -15.34
C TYR A 97 1.91 -8.57 -15.95
N LYS A 98 2.33 -9.12 -17.10
CA LYS A 98 1.71 -10.30 -17.72
C LYS A 98 2.70 -11.45 -17.66
N THR A 99 2.19 -12.65 -17.41
CA THR A 99 3.03 -13.85 -17.31
C THR A 99 3.26 -14.46 -18.69
N LEU A 100 4.53 -14.74 -19.01
CA LEU A 100 4.92 -15.59 -20.13
C LEU A 100 5.19 -17.01 -19.59
N LYS A 101 4.51 -18.01 -20.14
CA LYS A 101 4.74 -19.42 -19.79
C LYS A 101 5.64 -20.04 -20.86
N LEU A 102 6.78 -20.58 -20.43
CA LEU A 102 7.70 -21.33 -21.27
C LEU A 102 7.68 -22.78 -20.78
N TYR A 103 7.42 -23.71 -21.70
CA TYR A 103 7.49 -25.14 -21.43
C TYR A 103 8.92 -25.60 -21.74
N VAL A 104 9.57 -26.15 -20.73
CA VAL A 104 10.94 -26.67 -20.79
C VAL A 104 10.97 -27.97 -19.98
N SER A 105 11.89 -28.87 -20.29
CA SER A 105 12.11 -30.06 -19.47
C SER A 105 12.61 -29.66 -18.07
N ALA A 106 12.52 -30.58 -17.11
CA ALA A 106 13.00 -30.33 -15.74
C ALA A 106 14.51 -30.02 -15.72
N GLU A 107 15.28 -30.76 -16.52
CA GLU A 107 16.74 -30.61 -16.64
C GLU A 107 17.12 -29.25 -17.23
N GLU A 108 16.47 -28.84 -18.32
CA GLU A 108 16.71 -27.54 -18.94
C GLU A 108 16.33 -26.39 -18.00
N ARG A 109 15.24 -26.54 -17.23
CA ARG A 109 14.83 -25.53 -16.24
C ARG A 109 15.91 -25.31 -15.18
N ASP A 110 16.50 -26.39 -14.68
CA ASP A 110 17.52 -26.31 -13.64
C ASP A 110 18.86 -25.84 -14.22
N ALA A 111 19.19 -26.20 -15.45
CA ALA A 111 20.33 -25.64 -16.18
C ALA A 111 20.20 -24.11 -16.37
N ILE A 112 19.02 -23.61 -16.77
CA ILE A 112 18.75 -22.18 -16.92
C ILE A 112 18.90 -21.45 -15.58
N LYS A 113 18.40 -22.04 -14.48
CA LYS A 113 18.58 -21.45 -13.14
C LYS A 113 20.05 -21.39 -12.74
N ALA A 114 20.79 -22.48 -12.89
CA ALA A 114 22.20 -22.55 -12.55
C ALA A 114 23.02 -21.53 -13.37
N TYR A 115 22.69 -21.36 -14.64
CA TYR A 115 23.31 -20.36 -15.50
C TYR A 115 22.95 -18.92 -15.11
N ALA A 116 21.70 -18.66 -14.73
CA ALA A 116 21.32 -17.35 -14.21
C ALA A 116 22.05 -17.02 -12.88
N GLU A 117 22.17 -18.01 -12.00
CA GLU A 117 22.87 -17.89 -10.71
C GLU A 117 24.38 -17.67 -10.89
N SER A 118 25.03 -18.36 -11.83
CA SER A 118 26.46 -18.16 -12.11
C SER A 118 26.78 -16.75 -12.63
N LEU A 119 25.82 -16.13 -13.34
CA LEU A 119 25.89 -14.74 -13.79
C LEU A 119 25.44 -13.73 -12.73
N GLY A 120 24.99 -14.16 -11.54
CA GLY A 120 24.46 -13.29 -10.50
C GLY A 120 23.16 -12.58 -10.91
N MET A 121 22.39 -13.16 -11.83
CA MET A 121 21.18 -12.59 -12.41
C MET A 121 19.95 -13.44 -12.06
N SER A 122 18.76 -12.80 -12.08
CA SER A 122 17.52 -13.58 -12.04
C SER A 122 17.23 -14.17 -13.42
N VAL A 123 16.53 -15.31 -13.46
CA VAL A 123 16.10 -15.93 -14.72
C VAL A 123 15.33 -14.95 -15.61
N ASN A 124 14.50 -14.07 -15.01
CA ASN A 124 13.79 -13.04 -15.77
C ASN A 124 14.74 -12.02 -16.41
N LYS A 125 15.77 -11.58 -15.69
CA LYS A 125 16.78 -10.65 -16.21
C LYS A 125 17.59 -11.30 -17.32
N LEU A 126 18.01 -12.55 -17.12
CA LEU A 126 18.71 -13.35 -18.14
C LEU A 126 17.90 -13.43 -19.44
N MET A 127 16.61 -13.78 -19.35
CA MET A 127 15.73 -13.88 -20.52
C MET A 127 15.56 -12.56 -21.26
N LEU A 128 15.43 -11.44 -20.54
CA LEU A 128 15.33 -10.11 -21.15
C LEU A 128 16.65 -9.72 -21.85
N THR A 129 17.79 -9.97 -21.23
CA THR A 129 19.11 -9.69 -21.81
C THR A 129 19.35 -10.53 -23.06
N ALA A 130 19.02 -11.83 -23.03
CA ALA A 130 19.13 -12.71 -24.19
C ALA A 130 18.25 -12.22 -25.37
N LEU A 131 17.03 -11.76 -25.09
CA LEU A 131 16.15 -11.18 -26.10
C LEU A 131 16.72 -9.88 -26.70
N GLU A 132 17.33 -9.02 -25.88
CA GLU A 132 17.99 -7.80 -26.35
C GLU A 132 19.21 -8.09 -27.22
N GLU A 133 20.03 -9.07 -26.85
CA GLU A 133 21.19 -9.49 -27.65
C GLU A 133 20.76 -10.12 -28.97
N TYR A 134 19.75 -10.98 -28.96
CA TYR A 134 19.20 -11.59 -30.16
C TYR A 134 18.70 -10.53 -31.16
N ARG A 135 18.00 -9.49 -30.68
CA ARG A 135 17.55 -8.35 -31.49
C ARG A 135 18.65 -7.44 -32.02
N LYS A 136 19.87 -7.52 -31.46
CA LYS A 136 21.02 -6.74 -31.94
C LYS A 136 21.78 -7.49 -33.03
N GLN A 137 21.73 -8.82 -33.02
CA GLN A 137 22.45 -9.68 -33.95
C GLN A 137 21.61 -10.10 -35.17
N HIS A 138 20.30 -9.92 -35.10
CA HIS A 138 19.33 -10.18 -36.17
C HIS A 138 18.43 -8.96 -36.39
#